data_AF-A0A6L4ARD6-F1
#
_entry.id   AF-A0A6L4ARD6-F1
#
_cell.length_a   1.000
_cell.length_b   1.000
_cell.length_c   1.000
_cell.angle_alpha   90.00
_cell.angle_beta   90.00
_cell.angle_gamma   90.00
#
_symmetry.space_group_name_H-M   'P 1'
#
loop_
_entity.id
_entity.type
_entity.pdbx_description
1 polymer ?
#
loop_
_entity_poly.entity_id
_entity_poly.type
_entity_poly.pdbx_seq_one_letter_code
_entity_poly.pdbx_strand_id
1 'polypeptide(L)' 'MGKRLTDSYHGWNIEVDCGRNPGKFCSFDVTDPDGNSHHVPMGGDSVDRALERAREMIDLESSFMRDS' A
#
# COMPACT_ATOMS: atom_id res chain seq x y z
N MET A 1 3.26 18.66 -7.33
CA MET A 1 4.13 17.46 -7.38
C MET A 1 3.28 16.22 -7.16
N GLY A 2 3.39 15.21 -8.00
CA GLY A 2 2.84 13.88 -7.74
C GLY A 2 3.80 13.18 -6.82
N LYS A 3 3.27 12.54 -5.80
CA LYS A 3 4.06 11.94 -4.74
C LYS A 3 3.98 10.44 -4.91
N ARG A 4 5.15 9.85 -5.16
CA ARG A 4 5.36 8.42 -5.02
C ARG A 4 6.16 8.18 -3.77
N LEU A 5 5.81 7.13 -3.05
CA LEU A 5 6.51 6.73 -1.83
C LEU A 5 6.69 5.23 -1.88
N THR A 6 7.88 4.78 -1.54
CA THR A 6 8.19 3.37 -1.36
C THR A 6 8.55 3.16 0.10
N ASP A 7 8.00 2.11 0.70
CA ASP A 7 8.27 1.74 2.09
C ASP A 7 8.39 0.22 2.20
N SER A 8 8.95 -0.25 3.32
CA SER A 8 9.04 -1.67 3.62
C SER A 8 8.54 -1.91 5.04
N TYR A 9 7.62 -2.86 5.21
CA TYR A 9 6.95 -3.11 6.48
C TYR A 9 6.73 -4.60 6.70
N HIS A 10 7.20 -5.13 7.83
CA HIS A 10 7.15 -6.58 8.14
C HIS A 10 7.71 -7.52 7.05
N GLY A 11 8.67 -7.05 6.26
CA GLY A 11 9.26 -7.81 5.15
C GLY A 11 8.49 -7.70 3.83
N TRP A 12 7.34 -7.02 3.84
CA TRP A 12 6.58 -6.67 2.64
C TRP A 12 7.07 -5.34 2.09
N ASN A 13 7.00 -5.17 0.77
CA ASN A 13 7.28 -3.90 0.10
C ASN A 13 5.98 -3.18 -0.21
N ILE A 14 5.95 -1.86 0.01
CA ILE A 14 4.80 -1.00 -0.23
C ILE A 14 5.21 0.06 -1.25
N GLU A 15 4.46 0.19 -2.33
CA GLU A 15 4.62 1.27 -3.30
C GLU A 15 3.33 2.07 -3.39
N VAL A 16 3.38 3.36 -3.05
CA VAL A 16 2.26 4.28 -3.13
C VAL A 16 2.46 5.20 -4.33
N ASP A 17 1.47 5.28 -5.22
CA ASP A 17 1.43 6.27 -6.31
C ASP A 17 0.19 7.16 -6.17
N CYS A 18 0.43 8.43 -5.84
CA CYS A 18 -0.56 9.48 -5.89
C CYS A 18 -0.28 10.35 -7.13
N GLY A 19 -0.99 10.04 -8.21
CA GLY A 19 -0.83 10.68 -9.50
C GLY A 19 -1.02 12.20 -9.47
N ARG A 20 -0.37 12.91 -10.41
CA ARG A 20 -0.44 14.39 -10.56
C ARG A 20 -1.75 14.93 -11.11
N ASN A 21 -2.60 14.06 -11.65
CA ASN A 21 -3.79 14.51 -12.36
C ASN A 21 -4.92 14.78 -11.37
N PRO A 22 -5.56 15.96 -11.41
CA PRO A 22 -6.82 16.18 -10.71
C PRO A 22 -7.84 15.14 -11.21
N GLY A 23 -8.32 14.28 -10.30
CA GLY A 23 -9.18 13.13 -10.60
C GLY A 23 -8.47 11.77 -10.65
N LYS A 24 -7.13 11.72 -10.53
CA LYS A 24 -6.42 10.47 -10.25
C LYS A 24 -6.37 10.25 -8.74
N PHE A 25 -7.05 9.19 -8.34
CA PHE A 25 -7.02 8.63 -7.00
C PHE A 25 -5.61 8.14 -6.66
N CYS A 26 -5.25 8.13 -5.37
CA CYS A 26 -4.03 7.43 -4.96
C CYS A 26 -4.23 5.93 -5.17
N SER A 27 -3.15 5.19 -5.28
CA SER A 27 -3.16 3.74 -5.20
C SER A 27 -1.95 3.29 -4.43
N PHE A 28 -2.01 2.07 -3.90
CA PHE A 28 -0.84 1.42 -3.38
C PHE A 28 -0.76 -0.04 -3.84
N ASP A 29 0.46 -0.51 -3.96
CA ASP A 29 0.80 -1.89 -4.26
C ASP A 29 1.54 -2.44 -3.03
N VAL A 30 1.10 -3.59 -2.52
CA VAL A 30 1.81 -4.32 -1.47
C VAL A 30 2.33 -5.63 -2.05
N THR A 31 3.64 -5.86 -1.92
CA THR A 31 4.29 -7.10 -2.36
C THR A 31 4.75 -7.87 -1.15
N ASP A 32 4.30 -9.12 -1.03
CA ASP A 32 4.69 -10.02 0.05
C ASP A 32 6.14 -10.52 -0.11
N PRO A 33 6.73 -11.14 0.92
CA PRO A 33 8.07 -11.70 0.85
C PRO A 33 8.24 -12.82 -0.17
N ASP A 34 7.14 -13.47 -0.57
CA ASP A 34 7.11 -14.55 -1.56
C ASP A 34 7.04 -14.00 -3.00
N GLY A 35 6.86 -12.68 -3.16
CA GLY A 35 6.82 -11.97 -4.44
C GLY A 35 5.41 -11.77 -5.01
N ASN A 36 4.34 -12.11 -4.28
CA ASN A 36 2.97 -11.84 -4.72
C ASN A 36 2.63 -10.37 -4.45
N SER A 37 2.07 -9.70 -5.45
CA SER A 37 1.73 -8.27 -5.37
C SER A 37 0.22 -8.05 -5.45
N HIS A 38 -0.28 -7.17 -4.60
CA HIS A 38 -1.68 -6.76 -4.53
C HIS A 38 -1.80 -5.27 -4.77
N HIS A 39 -2.47 -4.91 -5.87
CA HIS A 39 -2.76 -3.52 -6.22
C HIS A 39 -4.11 -3.08 -5.64
N VAL A 40 -4.12 -1.95 -4.93
CA VAL A 40 -5.32 -1.39 -4.30
C VAL A 40 -5.53 0.07 -4.73
N PRO A 41 -6.57 0.37 -5.53
CA PRO A 41 -6.93 1.73 -5.85
C PRO A 41 -7.64 2.42 -4.67
N MET A 42 -7.19 3.62 -4.31
CA MET A 42 -7.63 4.39 -3.14
C MET A 42 -8.27 5.72 -3.55
N GLY A 43 -9.60 5.75 -3.50
CA GLY A 43 -10.41 6.92 -3.86
C GLY A 43 -10.22 8.13 -2.95
N GLY A 44 -9.42 9.11 -3.38
CA GLY A 44 -9.41 10.47 -2.82
C GLY A 44 -8.53 10.68 -1.58
N ASP A 45 -7.73 9.68 -1.21
CA ASP A 45 -6.87 9.76 -0.03
C ASP A 45 -5.53 10.45 -0.31
N SER A 46 -4.82 10.86 0.76
CA SER A 46 -3.45 11.38 0.68
C SER A 46 -2.43 10.23 0.64
N VAL A 47 -1.18 10.53 0.28
CA VAL A 47 -0.07 9.54 0.32
C VAL A 47 0.08 8.90 1.70
N ASP A 48 0.00 9.71 2.75
CA ASP A 48 0.18 9.24 4.12
C ASP A 48 -0.94 8.27 4.52
N ARG A 49 -2.17 8.57 4.10
CA ARG A 49 -3.35 7.72 4.33
C ARG A 49 -3.29 6.42 3.51
N ALA A 50 -2.81 6.49 2.26
CA ALA A 50 -2.58 5.32 1.43
C ALA A 50 -1.51 4.39 2.02
N LEU A 51 -0.43 4.97 2.57
CA LEU A 51 0.60 4.21 3.28
C LEU A 51 0.07 3.55 4.56
N GLU A 52 -0.70 4.28 5.36
CA GLU A 52 -1.33 3.75 6.58
C GLU A 52 -2.23 2.54 6.26
N ARG A 53 -3.07 2.66 5.23
CA ARG A 53 -3.94 1.57 4.76
C ARG A 53 -3.17 0.36 4.23
N ALA A 54 -2.06 0.59 3.54
CA ALA A 54 -1.18 -0.50 3.11
C ALA A 54 -0.61 -1.27 4.31
N ARG A 55 -0.21 -0.57 5.37
CA ARG A 55 0.28 -1.19 6.61
C ARG A 55 -0.83 -1.93 7.36
N GLU A 56 -2.02 -1.35 7.48
CA GLU A 56 -3.19 -2.01 8.07
C GLU A 56 -3.53 -3.33 7.35
N MET A 57 -3.43 -3.34 6.01
CA MET A 57 -3.63 -4.54 5.21
C MET A 57 -2.57 -5.60 5.53
N ILE A 58 -1.28 -5.22 5.56
CA ILE A 58 -0.19 -6.14 5.91
C ILE A 58 -0.35 -6.67 7.34
N ASP A 59 -0.73 -5.84 8.30
CA ASP A 59 -0.98 -6.25 9.69
C ASP A 59 -2.11 -7.27 9.76
N LEU A 60 -3.19 -7.06 8.99
CA LEU A 60 -4.33 -7.98 8.93
C LEU A 60 -3.92 -9.33 8.31
N GLU A 61 -3.26 -9.34 7.15
CA GLU A 61 -2.75 -10.57 6.51
C GLU A 61 -1.76 -11.30 7.42
N SER A 62 -0.86 -10.56 8.06
CA SER A 62 0.11 -11.10 9.02
C SER A 62 -0.57 -11.70 10.25
N SER A 63 -1.70 -11.15 10.69
CA SER A 63 -2.47 -11.72 11.80
C SER A 63 -3.10 -13.07 11.44
N PHE A 64 -3.66 -13.20 10.22
CA PHE A 64 -4.21 -14.47 9.73
C PHE A 64 -3.14 -15.54 9.58
N MET A 65 -1.93 -15.16 9.13
CA MET A 65 -0.79 -16.07 9.01
C MET A 65 -0.25 -16.56 10.36
N ARG A 66 -0.38 -15.76 11.44
CA ARG A 66 0.12 -16.12 12.77
C ARG A 66 -0.79 -17.05 13.56
N ASP A 67 -2.09 -17.03 13.27
CA ASP A 67 -3.09 -17.86 13.94
C ASP A 67 -3.35 -19.22 13.25
N SER A 68 -2.57 -19.57 12.21
CA SER A 68 -2.69 -20.83 11.45
C SER A 68 -1.67 -21.90 11.85
#